data_AF-A0A7C5L7B6-F1
#
_entry.id   AF-A0A7C5L7B6-F1
#
_cell.length_a   1.000
_cell.length_b   1.000
_cell.length_c   1.000
_cell.angle_alpha   90.00
_cell.angle_beta   90.00
_cell.angle_gamma   90.00
#
_symmetry.space_group_name_H-M   'P 1'
#
loop_
_entity.id
_entity.type
_entity.pdbx_description
1 polymer ?
#
loop_
_entity_poly.entity_id
_entity_poly.type
_entity_poly.pdbx_seq_one_letter_code
_entity_poly.pdbx_strand_id
1 'polypeptide(L)'
;MRFRETDLPGVGKRYTIELEGGGELTLIIHNTGRRELYIIEEEEEEPTCVISLSENEAKELGFLLAGTVYQPVAPEKMELIMKEMVMEWVKVGGSSPLVNRTIAESQIRKKTGASIVA
;
A
#
# COMPACT_ATOMS: atom_id res chain seq x y z
N MET A 1 -13.47 15.02 -8.12
CA MET A 1 -13.29 14.02 -9.19
C MET A 1 -14.27 14.28 -10.33
N ARG A 2 -13.74 14.63 -11.50
CA ARG A 2 -14.52 14.71 -12.74
C ARG A 2 -14.18 13.48 -13.57
N PHE A 3 -15.07 12.50 -13.54
CA PHE A 3 -14.97 11.27 -14.32
C PHE A 3 -15.80 11.44 -15.60
N ARG A 4 -15.25 11.04 -16.75
CA ARG A 4 -15.97 11.04 -18.03
C ARG A 4 -15.84 9.70 -18.71
N GLU A 5 -16.95 9.18 -19.19
CA GLU A 5 -17.02 8.00 -20.04
C GLU A 5 -17.36 8.43 -21.47
N THR A 6 -16.74 7.78 -22.46
CA THR A 6 -17.03 7.99 -23.87
C THR A 6 -16.99 6.65 -24.61
N ASP A 7 -18.06 6.35 -25.34
CA ASP A 7 -18.05 5.23 -26.28
C ASP A 7 -17.11 5.52 -27.46
N LEU A 8 -16.30 4.53 -27.83
CA LEU A 8 -15.46 4.56 -29.02
C LEU A 8 -15.97 3.51 -30.02
N PRO A 9 -16.85 3.88 -30.96
CA PRO A 9 -17.43 2.93 -31.91
C PRO A 9 -16.38 2.09 -32.64
N GLY A 10 -16.53 0.77 -32.56
CA GLY A 10 -15.59 -0.20 -33.16
C GLY A 10 -14.31 -0.47 -32.36
N VAL A 11 -13.99 0.35 -31.35
CA VAL A 11 -12.77 0.21 -30.53
C VAL A 11 -13.09 -0.28 -29.13
N GLY A 12 -14.04 0.36 -28.44
CA GLY A 12 -14.40 0.03 -27.06
C GLY A 12 -14.90 1.25 -26.28
N LYS A 13 -14.38 1.47 -25.08
CA LYS A 13 -14.75 2.60 -24.21
C LYS A 13 -13.52 3.34 -23.71
N ARG A 14 -13.64 4.66 -23.62
CA ARG A 14 -12.65 5.54 -22.99
C ARG A 14 -13.21 6.09 -21.68
N TYR A 15 -12.36 6.08 -20.67
CA TYR A 15 -12.61 6.67 -19.37
C TYR A 15 -11.52 7.69 -19.10
N THR A 16 -11.91 8.85 -18.61
CA THR A 16 -10.99 9.95 -18.36
C THR A 16 -11.21 10.47 -16.95
N ILE A 17 -10.11 10.69 -16.23
CA ILE A 17 -10.08 11.08 -14.83
C ILE A 17 -9.13 12.28 -14.70
N GLU A 18 -9.68 13.43 -14.30
CA GLU A 18 -8.88 14.57 -13.84
C GLU A 18 -8.29 14.22 -12.46
N LEU A 19 -6.96 14.26 -12.34
CA LEU A 19 -6.24 13.90 -11.11
C LEU A 19 -6.19 15.09 -10.14
N GLU A 20 -6.18 14.81 -8.83
CA GLU A 20 -6.16 15.88 -7.81
C GLU A 20 -4.86 16.69 -7.82
N GLY A 21 -3.74 16.05 -8.17
CA GLY A 21 -2.44 16.70 -8.31
C GLY A 21 -2.23 17.43 -9.63
N GLY A 22 -3.29 17.65 -10.41
CA GLY A 22 -3.21 18.17 -11.78
C GLY A 22 -3.01 17.06 -12.82
N GLY A 23 -3.27 17.40 -14.08
CA GLY A 23 -3.19 16.46 -15.20
C GLY A 23 -4.40 15.51 -15.33
N GLU A 24 -4.25 14.54 -16.22
CA GLU A 24 -5.32 13.65 -16.64
C GLU A 24 -4.82 12.21 -16.83
N LEU A 25 -5.59 11.24 -16.33
CA LEU A 25 -5.44 9.83 -16.68
C LEU A 25 -6.58 9.41 -17.61
N THR A 26 -6.21 8.85 -18.76
CA THR A 26 -7.15 8.26 -19.71
C THR A 26 -6.92 6.75 -19.80
N LEU A 27 -7.98 5.97 -19.60
CA LEU A 27 -8.04 4.52 -19.77
C LEU A 27 -8.91 4.19 -20.99
N ILE A 28 -8.36 3.44 -21.95
CA ILE A 28 -9.12 2.85 -23.05
C ILE A 28 -9.23 1.34 -22.81
N ILE A 29 -10.46 0.84 -22.75
CA ILE A 29 -10.76 -0.58 -22.74
C ILE A 29 -11.21 -0.96 -24.15
N HIS A 30 -10.37 -1.73 -24.84
CA HIS A 30 -10.66 -2.21 -26.19
C HIS A 30 -11.62 -3.41 -26.13
N ASN A 31 -12.45 -3.59 -27.16
CA ASN A 31 -13.37 -4.72 -27.32
C ASN A 31 -12.64 -6.07 -27.34
N THR A 32 -11.33 -6.07 -27.62
CA THR A 32 -10.46 -7.26 -27.62
C THR A 32 -9.99 -7.67 -26.22
N GLY A 33 -10.29 -6.87 -25.19
CA GLY A 33 -9.75 -7.06 -23.84
C GLY A 33 -8.36 -6.44 -23.63
N ARG A 34 -7.79 -5.73 -24.60
CA ARG A 34 -6.61 -4.89 -24.32
C ARG A 34 -7.02 -3.64 -23.53
N ARG A 35 -6.19 -3.22 -22.58
CA ARG A 35 -6.34 -1.95 -21.86
C ARG A 35 -5.16 -1.05 -22.19
N GLU A 36 -5.41 0.23 -22.40
CA GLU A 36 -4.36 1.23 -22.60
C GLU A 36 -4.56 2.37 -21.61
N LEU A 37 -3.48 2.77 -20.93
CA LEU A 37 -3.44 3.92 -20.06
C LEU A 37 -2.57 5.01 -20.67
N TYR A 38 -3.06 6.23 -20.58
CA TYR A 38 -2.39 7.45 -21.00
C TYR A 38 -2.37 8.40 -19.82
N ILE A 39 -1.22 8.97 -19.51
CA ILE A 39 -1.07 10.00 -18.47
C ILE A 39 -0.58 11.27 -19.16
N ILE A 40 -1.30 12.36 -18.95
CA ILE A 40 -0.93 13.70 -19.35
C ILE A 40 -0.71 14.49 -18.05
N GLU A 41 0.52 14.96 -17.83
CA GLU A 41 0.84 15.79 -16.67
C GLU A 41 0.29 17.21 -16.84
N GLU A 42 0.11 17.96 -15.75
CA GLU A 42 -0.58 19.26 -15.79
C GLU A 42 0.03 20.28 -16.76
N GLU A 43 1.36 20.27 -16.91
CA GLU A 43 2.11 21.20 -17.75
C GLU A 43 2.32 20.70 -19.19
N GLU A 44 1.81 19.50 -19.51
CA GLU A 44 2.07 18.82 -20.78
C GLU A 44 0.78 18.75 -21.62
N GLU A 45 0.92 18.90 -22.94
CA GLU A 45 -0.20 18.75 -23.88
C GLU A 45 -0.31 17.33 -24.45
N GLU A 46 0.80 16.58 -24.41
CA GLU A 46 0.90 15.20 -24.92
C GLU A 46 1.08 14.20 -23.78
N PRO A 47 0.72 12.91 -23.99
CA PRO A 47 0.93 11.88 -22.98
C PRO A 47 2.41 11.71 -22.64
N THR A 48 2.76 11.88 -21.37
CA THR A 48 4.10 11.61 -20.84
C THR A 48 4.32 10.12 -20.59
N CYS A 49 3.23 9.36 -20.42
CA CYS A 49 3.28 7.92 -20.24
C CYS A 49 2.17 7.21 -21.02
N VAL A 50 2.55 6.11 -21.68
CA VAL A 50 1.62 5.20 -22.36
C VAL A 50 1.92 3.77 -21.94
N ILE A 51 0.90 3.08 -21.41
CA ILE A 51 1.00 1.69 -20.97
C ILE A 51 -0.06 0.87 -21.69
N SER A 52 0.33 -0.27 -22.26
CA SER A 52 -0.59 -1.26 -22.82
C SER A 52 -0.57 -2.52 -21.97
N LEU A 53 -1.74 -3.00 -21.56
CA LEU A 53 -1.90 -4.19 -20.73
C LEU A 53 -2.82 -5.18 -21.43
N SER A 54 -2.47 -6.46 -21.31
CA SER A 54 -3.41 -7.54 -21.56
C SER A 54 -4.53 -7.55 -20.51
N GLU A 55 -5.58 -8.33 -20.76
CA GLU A 55 -6.67 -8.50 -19.79
C GLU A 55 -6.20 -9.02 -18.44
N ASN A 56 -5.28 -9.98 -18.43
CA ASN A 56 -4.79 -10.59 -17.20
C ASN A 56 -3.93 -9.62 -16.40
N GLU A 57 -3.00 -8.91 -17.04
CA GLU A 57 -2.17 -7.90 -16.38
C GLU A 57 -3.02 -6.75 -15.80
N ALA A 58 -4.02 -6.29 -16.56
CA ALA A 58 -4.94 -5.25 -16.09
C ALA A 58 -5.75 -5.70 -14.87
N LYS A 59 -6.16 -6.98 -14.84
CA LYS A 59 -6.90 -7.56 -13.72
C LYS A 59 -6.03 -7.66 -12.46
N GLU A 60 -4.79 -8.12 -12.61
CA GLU A 60 -3.81 -8.18 -11.51
C GLU A 60 -3.51 -6.78 -10.95
N LEU A 61 -3.25 -5.81 -11.84
CA LEU A 61 -3.05 -4.42 -11.44
C LEU A 61 -4.29 -3.86 -10.73
N GLY A 62 -5.49 -4.18 -11.20
CA GLY A 62 -6.74 -3.79 -10.55
C GLY A 62 -6.84 -4.28 -9.10
N PHE A 63 -6.42 -5.51 -8.80
CA PHE A 63 -6.38 -6.02 -7.42
C PHE A 63 -5.35 -5.28 -6.55
N LEU A 64 -4.19 -4.93 -7.11
CA LEU A 64 -3.19 -4.13 -6.41
C LEU A 64 -3.73 -2.72 -6.08
N LEU A 65 -4.34 -2.06 -7.07
CA LEU A 65 -4.91 -0.70 -6.91
C LEU A 65 -6.10 -0.67 -5.95
N ALA A 66 -6.93 -1.72 -5.95
CA ALA A 66 -8.03 -1.87 -4.99
C ALA A 66 -7.54 -2.11 -3.55
N GLY A 67 -6.23 -2.32 -3.35
CA GLY A 67 -5.64 -2.62 -2.05
C GLY A 67 -6.03 -4.00 -1.53
N THR A 68 -6.44 -4.94 -2.38
CA THR A 68 -6.85 -6.28 -1.91
C THR A 68 -5.67 -7.19 -1.61
N VAL A 69 -4.49 -6.87 -2.16
CA VAL A 69 -3.25 -7.64 -1.98
C VAL A 69 -2.37 -7.05 -0.88
N TYR A 70 -2.28 -5.71 -0.82
CA TYR A 70 -1.51 -4.99 0.19
C TYR A 70 -2.26 -3.73 0.60
N GLN A 71 -2.47 -3.57 1.90
CA GLN A 71 -2.99 -2.34 2.49
C GLN A 71 -1.94 -1.78 3.45
N PRO A 72 -1.54 -0.50 3.29
CA PRO A 72 -0.71 0.16 4.29
C PRO A 72 -1.38 0.07 5.66
N VAL A 73 -0.62 -0.22 6.70
CA VAL A 73 -1.15 -0.22 8.07
C VAL A 73 -1.54 1.21 8.40
N ALA A 74 -2.84 1.44 8.58
CA ALA A 74 -3.35 2.77 8.91
C ALA A 74 -2.73 3.27 10.24
N PRO A 75 -2.43 4.57 10.37
CA PRO A 75 -1.89 5.15 11.58
C PRO A 75 -2.73 4.81 12.83
N GLU A 76 -4.06 4.77 12.70
CA GLU A 76 -4.93 4.43 13.83
C GLU A 76 -4.76 2.98 14.28
N LYS A 77 -4.45 2.06 13.36
CA LYS A 77 -4.17 0.66 13.68
C LYS A 77 -2.82 0.53 14.38
N MET A 78 -1.83 1.35 14.01
CA MET A 78 -0.56 1.46 14.72
C MET A 78 -0.75 2.03 16.13
N GLU A 79 -1.56 3.09 16.28
CA GLU A 79 -1.94 3.63 17.59
C GLU A 79 -2.67 2.60 18.46
N LEU A 80 -3.57 1.80 17.89
CA LEU A 80 -4.27 0.75 18.62
C LEU A 80 -3.30 -0.33 19.13
N ILE A 81 -2.37 -0.77 18.29
CA ILE A 81 -1.30 -1.72 18.67
C ILE A 81 -0.43 -1.12 19.78
N MET A 82 -0.11 0.18 19.72
CA MET A 82 0.65 0.86 20.78
C MET A 82 -0.16 1.04 22.06
N LYS A 83 -1.47 1.31 21.99
CA LYS A 83 -2.36 1.42 23.16
C LYS A 83 -2.54 0.10 23.90
N GLU A 84 -2.53 -1.03 23.18
CA GLU A 84 -2.62 -2.37 23.78
C GLU A 84 -1.27 -2.87 24.34
N MET A 85 -0.15 -2.22 23.99
CA MET A 85 1.15 -2.53 24.60
C MET A 85 1.25 -1.93 26.00
N VAL A 86 1.34 -2.82 27.00
CA VAL A 86 1.66 -2.43 28.38
C VAL A 86 3.18 -2.43 28.55
N MET A 87 3.75 -1.27 28.89
CA MET A 87 5.15 -1.16 29.28
C MET A 87 5.27 -1.08 30.80
N GLU A 88 6.12 -1.92 31.36
CA GLU A 88 6.38 -1.97 32.81
C GLU A 88 7.89 -1.91 33.07
N TRP A 89 8.30 -1.10 34.05
CA TRP A 89 9.70 -1.01 34.47
C TRP A 89 10.01 -2.08 35.51
N VAL A 90 10.74 -3.12 35.10
CA VAL A 90 11.16 -4.18 36.02
C VAL A 90 12.56 -3.90 36.54
N LYS A 91 12.66 -3.57 37.84
CA LYS A 91 13.96 -3.40 38.48
C LYS A 91 14.67 -4.75 38.65
N VAL A 92 15.84 -4.89 38.04
CA VAL A 92 16.69 -6.08 38.19
C VAL A 92 17.55 -5.95 39.45
N GLY A 93 17.23 -6.72 40.49
CA GLY A 93 18.01 -6.78 41.73
C GLY A 93 19.33 -7.53 41.58
N GLY A 94 20.28 -7.30 42.48
CA GLY A 94 21.62 -7.92 42.44
C GLY A 94 21.65 -9.44 42.60
N SER A 95 20.58 -10.04 43.14
CA SER A 95 20.39 -11.50 43.22
C SER A 95 19.61 -12.09 42.05
N SER A 96 19.28 -11.28 41.02
CA SER A 96 18.48 -11.74 39.89
C SER A 96 19.24 -12.75 39.04
N PRO A 97 18.58 -13.81 38.53
CA PRO A 97 19.20 -14.75 37.60
C PRO A 97 19.60 -14.10 36.26
N LEU A 98 19.19 -12.86 36.02
CA LEU A 98 19.55 -12.05 34.84
C LEU A 98 20.89 -11.32 35.00
N VAL A 99 21.43 -11.22 36.22
CA VAL A 99 22.71 -10.53 36.46
C VAL A 99 23.85 -11.26 35.73
N ASN A 100 24.72 -10.48 35.08
CA ASN A 100 25.85 -10.97 34.27
C ASN A 100 25.46 -11.88 33.10
N ARG A 101 24.21 -11.81 32.62
CA ARG A 101 23.77 -12.49 31.40
C ARG A 101 23.40 -11.48 30.33
N THR A 102 23.71 -11.82 29.08
CA THR A 102 23.20 -11.07 27.94
C THR A 102 21.68 -11.28 27.80
N ILE A 103 21.02 -10.35 27.09
CA ILE A 103 19.59 -10.48 26.75
C ILE A 103 19.33 -11.79 25.99
N ALA A 104 20.24 -12.15 25.08
CA ALA A 104 20.13 -13.36 24.27
C ALA A 104 20.18 -14.64 25.12
N GLU A 105 21.14 -14.76 26.04
CA GLU A 105 21.27 -15.91 26.95
C GLU A 105 20.08 -16.03 27.91
N SER A 106 19.51 -14.89 28.31
CA SER A 106 18.39 -14.85 29.24
C SER A 106 17.10 -15.40 28.62
N GLN A 107 16.98 -15.31 27.28
CA GLN A 107 15.83 -15.78 26.49
C GLN A 107 14.49 -15.21 26.98
N ILE A 108 14.49 -13.93 27.39
CA ILE A 108 13.36 -13.30 28.09
C ILE A 108 12.08 -13.37 27.25
N ARG A 109 12.12 -12.99 25.97
CA ARG A 109 10.97 -13.07 25.06
C ARG A 109 10.44 -14.50 24.90
N LYS A 110 11.34 -15.48 24.78
CA LYS A 110 10.93 -16.89 24.64
C LYS A 110 10.29 -17.44 25.91
N LYS A 111 10.76 -17.02 27.08
CA LYS A 111 10.28 -17.51 28.39
C LYS A 111 9.05 -16.77 28.90
N THR A 112 8.89 -15.49 28.55
CA THR A 112 7.89 -14.61 29.18
C THR A 112 6.96 -13.92 28.18
N GLY A 113 7.26 -13.96 26.88
CA GLY A 113 6.57 -13.19 25.85
C GLY A 113 6.95 -11.70 25.82
N ALA A 114 7.58 -11.17 26.87
CA ALA A 114 7.98 -9.76 26.95
C ALA A 114 9.20 -9.46 26.06
N SER A 115 9.17 -8.30 25.41
CA SER A 115 10.30 -7.79 24.60
C SER A 115 10.98 -6.65 25.37
N ILE A 116 12.31 -6.63 25.38
CA ILE A 116 13.09 -5.54 25.99
C ILE A 116 13.27 -4.46 24.95
N VAL A 117 12.85 -3.24 25.29
CA VAL A 117 12.84 -2.08 24.38
C VAL A 117 13.83 -1.00 24.78
N ALA A 118 14.17 -0.89 26.07
CA ALA A 118 15.13 0.06 26.63
C ALA A 118 15.65 -0.46 27.98
#